data_AF-A0A4Y7PI71-F1
#
_entry.id   AF-A0A4Y7PI71-F1
#
_cell.length_a   1.000
_cell.length_b   1.000
_cell.length_c   1.000
_cell.angle_alpha   90.00
_cell.angle_beta   90.00
_cell.angle_gamma   90.00
#
_symmetry.space_group_name_H-M   'P 1'
#
loop_
_entity.id
_entity.type
_entity.pdbx_description
1 polymer ?
#
loop_
_entity_poly.entity_id
_entity_poly.type
_entity_poly.pdbx_seq_one_letter_code
_entity_poly.pdbx_strand_id
1 'polypeptide(L)'
;SRASTEPPHASTSAAAELTTDAICKPGGEVGRPGRGGYTLKKAMIGWREREFKALKDYVYELIDAHLDKTKSMQAQNERRRQVVRDSASARFPRLDRYVNCWPVNDIMLMRLKNTSRTARIAQEKLDAANALKKAKAGNTKASVAKAVGNS
;
A
#
# COMPACT_ATOMS: atom_id res chain seq x y z
N SER A 1 10.68 65.05 -14.49
CA SER A 1 9.51 64.18 -14.24
C SER A 1 9.94 62.74 -14.31
N ARG A 2 9.93 62.04 -13.17
CA ARG A 2 10.30 60.62 -13.04
C ARG A 2 9.06 59.92 -12.50
N ALA A 3 8.52 58.97 -13.24
CA ALA A 3 7.53 58.02 -12.74
C ALA A 3 7.66 56.74 -13.56
N SER A 4 8.40 55.79 -12.98
CA SER A 4 8.33 54.37 -13.33
C SER A 4 7.02 53.81 -12.76
N THR A 5 6.33 52.97 -13.50
CA THR A 5 5.36 52.02 -12.93
C THR A 5 5.42 50.73 -13.73
N GLU A 6 5.65 49.66 -13.00
CA GLU A 6 5.88 48.27 -13.41
C GLU A 6 4.60 47.56 -13.91
N PRO A 7 4.73 46.42 -14.62
CA PRO A 7 3.59 45.62 -15.06
C PRO A 7 3.04 44.74 -13.93
N PRO A 8 1.72 44.46 -13.89
CA PRO A 8 1.16 43.53 -12.91
C PRO A 8 1.55 42.08 -13.24
N HIS A 9 2.13 41.45 -12.23
CA HIS A 9 2.50 40.04 -12.14
C HIS A 9 1.31 39.08 -12.32
N ALA A 10 1.55 38.10 -13.19
CA ALA A 10 1.53 36.67 -12.88
C ALA A 10 0.25 35.98 -12.34
N SER A 11 -0.08 34.91 -13.07
CA SER A 11 -0.46 33.60 -12.55
C SER A 11 -1.87 33.45 -12.02
N THR A 12 -2.75 33.13 -12.97
CA THR A 12 -3.92 32.25 -12.80
C THR A 12 -3.48 30.94 -12.14
N SER A 13 -3.39 30.93 -10.82
CA SER A 13 -3.42 29.71 -10.02
C SER A 13 -4.87 29.25 -9.98
N ALA A 14 -5.23 28.38 -10.92
CA ALA A 14 -6.41 27.53 -10.82
C ALA A 14 -6.17 26.51 -9.69
N ALA A 15 -6.10 27.00 -8.46
CA ALA A 15 -6.31 26.18 -7.27
C ALA A 15 -7.78 25.83 -7.29
N ALA A 16 -8.06 24.60 -7.74
CA ALA A 16 -9.35 23.96 -7.72
C ALA A 16 -10.13 24.38 -6.47
N GLU A 17 -11.36 24.84 -6.68
CA GLU A 17 -12.33 25.05 -5.61
C GLU A 17 -12.49 23.73 -4.86
N LEU A 18 -11.73 23.58 -3.78
CA LEU A 18 -11.97 22.57 -2.76
C LEU A 18 -13.33 22.94 -2.17
N THR A 19 -14.37 22.28 -2.66
CA THR A 19 -15.70 22.26 -2.03
C THR A 19 -15.47 22.13 -0.52
N THR A 20 -16.03 23.06 0.24
CA THR A 20 -15.78 23.32 1.67
C THR A 20 -16.07 22.14 2.63
N ASP A 21 -16.37 20.96 2.10
CA ASP A 21 -16.72 19.72 2.81
C ASP A 21 -15.73 18.55 2.59
N ALA A 22 -14.58 18.79 1.95
CA ALA A 22 -13.59 17.75 1.69
C ALA A 22 -12.87 17.31 2.98
N ILE A 23 -12.97 16.02 3.32
CA ILE A 23 -12.40 15.41 4.51
C ILE A 23 -10.93 15.07 4.27
N CYS A 24 -10.05 15.87 4.85
CA CYS A 24 -8.60 15.66 4.81
C CYS A 24 -8.17 14.42 5.61
N LYS A 25 -7.02 13.86 5.23
CA LYS A 25 -6.36 12.78 5.97
C LYS A 25 -5.89 13.32 7.33
N PRO A 26 -6.18 12.63 8.46
CA PRO A 26 -5.63 13.02 9.75
C PRO A 26 -4.10 12.98 9.79
N GLY A 27 -3.50 13.80 10.65
CA GLY A 27 -2.07 13.73 10.93
C GLY A 27 -1.67 12.38 11.54
N GLY A 28 -0.46 11.92 11.22
CA GLY A 28 0.12 10.68 11.75
C GLY A 28 -0.03 9.43 10.87
N GLU A 29 0.59 8.32 11.28
CA GLU A 29 0.53 7.04 10.55
C GLU A 29 -0.74 6.25 10.92
N VAL A 30 -1.43 5.73 9.90
CA VAL A 30 -2.56 4.81 10.11
C VAL A 30 -2.09 3.53 10.83
N GLY A 31 -2.84 3.09 11.83
CA GLY A 31 -2.54 1.89 12.62
C GLY A 31 -1.52 2.10 13.75
N ARG A 32 -1.15 3.34 14.08
CA ARG A 32 -0.25 3.65 15.22
C ARG A 32 -0.86 4.62 16.26
N PRO A 33 -2.04 4.34 16.83
CA PRO A 33 -2.71 5.28 17.73
C PRO A 33 -1.87 5.71 18.96
N GLY A 34 -1.01 4.84 19.49
CA GLY A 34 -0.16 5.14 20.66
C GLY A 34 1.16 5.86 20.35
N ARG A 35 1.44 6.21 19.09
CA ARG A 35 2.69 6.88 18.67
C ARG A 35 2.43 8.07 17.74
N GLY A 36 1.37 8.82 18.02
CA GLY A 36 0.98 9.99 17.21
C GLY A 36 0.32 9.63 15.87
N GLY A 37 -0.13 8.39 15.69
CA GLY A 37 -0.94 7.95 14.56
C GLY A 37 -2.42 7.88 14.89
N TYR A 38 -3.21 7.26 14.01
CA TYR A 38 -4.65 7.12 14.20
C TYR A 38 -5.17 5.74 13.78
N THR A 39 -6.43 5.48 14.13
CA THR A 39 -7.16 4.28 13.68
C THR A 39 -8.11 4.66 12.56
N LEU A 40 -8.07 3.92 11.45
CA LEU A 40 -8.86 4.22 10.26
C LEU A 40 -10.37 4.30 10.57
N LYS A 41 -10.88 3.36 11.36
CA LYS A 41 -12.30 3.33 11.78
C LYS A 41 -12.73 4.62 12.49
N LYS A 42 -11.88 5.20 13.33
CA LYS A 42 -12.18 6.46 14.03
C LYS A 42 -12.08 7.68 13.11
N ALA A 43 -11.16 7.64 12.15
CA ALA A 43 -10.96 8.73 11.19
C ALA A 43 -12.07 8.83 10.13
N MET A 44 -12.74 7.72 9.82
CA MET A 44 -13.87 7.69 8.88
C MET A 44 -15.18 8.09 9.57
N ILE A 45 -15.30 9.38 9.90
CA ILE A 45 -16.43 9.94 10.66
C ILE A 45 -17.78 9.64 9.96
N GLY A 46 -18.73 9.13 10.74
CA GLY A 46 -20.11 8.86 10.33
C GLY A 46 -20.32 7.58 9.53
N TRP A 47 -19.30 6.74 9.35
CA TRP A 47 -19.47 5.38 8.80
C TRP A 47 -19.95 4.43 9.90
N ARG A 48 -21.02 3.69 9.63
CA ARG A 48 -21.44 2.60 10.51
C ARG A 48 -20.44 1.45 10.41
N GLU A 49 -20.35 0.64 11.45
CA GLU A 49 -19.43 -0.50 11.49
C GLU A 49 -19.61 -1.46 10.31
N ARG A 50 -20.87 -1.74 9.93
CA ARG A 50 -21.18 -2.60 8.78
C ARG A 50 -20.72 -2.00 7.45
N GLU A 51 -20.88 -0.69 7.27
CA GLU A 51 -20.49 0.03 6.05
C GLU A 51 -18.96 0.07 5.93
N PHE A 52 -18.28 0.37 7.04
CA PHE A 52 -16.82 0.36 7.11
C PHE A 52 -16.26 -1.05 6.81
N LYS A 53 -16.89 -2.09 7.37
CA LYS A 53 -16.52 -3.48 7.10
C LYS A 53 -16.72 -3.82 5.62
N ALA A 54 -17.87 -3.48 5.03
CA ALA A 54 -18.16 -3.73 3.62
C ALA A 54 -17.16 -3.02 2.68
N LEU A 55 -16.81 -1.76 2.97
CA LEU A 55 -15.76 -1.04 2.24
C LEU A 55 -14.42 -1.78 2.35
N LYS A 56 -14.02 -2.14 3.57
CA LYS A 56 -12.73 -2.78 3.83
C LYS A 56 -12.62 -4.14 3.12
N ASP A 57 -13.66 -4.95 3.18
CA ASP A 57 -13.71 -6.26 2.54
C ASP A 57 -13.64 -6.10 1.01
N TYR A 58 -14.40 -5.17 0.44
CA TYR A 58 -14.35 -4.91 -1.00
C TYR A 58 -12.98 -4.42 -1.47
N VAL A 59 -12.36 -3.49 -0.73
CA VAL A 59 -11.00 -3.03 -1.07
C VAL A 59 -9.99 -4.17 -0.95
N TYR A 60 -10.17 -5.12 -0.02
CA TYR A 60 -9.34 -6.32 0.05
C TYR A 60 -9.48 -7.21 -1.19
N GLU A 61 -10.70 -7.41 -1.69
CA GLU A 61 -10.94 -8.14 -2.94
C GLU A 61 -10.24 -7.46 -4.12
N LEU A 62 -10.34 -6.13 -4.23
CA LEU A 62 -9.67 -5.35 -5.28
C LEU A 62 -8.14 -5.43 -5.17
N ILE A 63 -7.58 -5.41 -3.96
CA ILE A 63 -6.15 -5.60 -3.74
C ILE A 63 -5.73 -6.99 -4.18
N ASP A 64 -6.48 -8.02 -3.80
CA ASP A 64 -6.19 -9.41 -4.17
C ASP A 64 -6.29 -9.63 -5.70
N ALA A 65 -7.18 -8.91 -6.38
CA ALA A 65 -7.37 -8.99 -7.84
C ALA A 65 -6.34 -8.18 -8.64
N HIS A 66 -5.96 -6.99 -8.17
CA HIS A 66 -5.21 -6.04 -8.99
C HIS A 66 -3.77 -5.80 -8.51
N LEU A 67 -3.46 -5.92 -7.22
CA LEU A 67 -2.15 -5.53 -6.69
C LEU A 67 -1.24 -6.72 -6.42
N ASP A 68 0.06 -6.45 -6.43
CA ASP A 68 1.08 -7.45 -6.12
C ASP A 68 1.33 -7.47 -4.61
N LYS A 69 0.80 -8.49 -3.93
CA LYS A 69 0.89 -8.63 -2.47
C LYS A 69 2.30 -8.87 -1.94
N THR A 70 3.26 -9.18 -2.80
CA THR A 70 4.68 -9.33 -2.42
C THR A 70 5.40 -7.98 -2.32
N LYS A 71 4.80 -6.91 -2.87
CA LYS A 71 5.38 -5.58 -2.95
C LYS A 71 4.75 -4.60 -1.96
N SER A 72 5.54 -3.62 -1.53
CA SER A 72 5.06 -2.50 -0.72
C SER A 72 4.14 -1.58 -1.53
N MET A 73 3.43 -0.67 -0.85
CA MET A 73 2.54 0.31 -1.50
C MET A 73 3.25 1.17 -2.56
N GLN A 74 4.48 1.63 -2.27
CA GLN A 74 5.24 2.48 -3.18
C GLN A 74 5.83 1.71 -4.37
N ALA A 75 6.01 0.40 -4.23
CA ALA A 75 6.47 -0.47 -5.30
C ALA A 75 5.32 -0.98 -6.20
N GLN A 76 4.07 -0.56 -5.94
CA GLN A 76 2.94 -0.89 -6.80
C GLN A 76 2.91 -0.02 -8.06
N ASN A 77 2.41 -0.59 -9.15
CA ASN A 77 2.11 0.18 -10.35
C ASN A 77 0.97 1.18 -10.08
N GLU A 78 1.19 2.46 -10.40
CA GLU A 78 0.22 3.53 -10.15
C GLU A 78 -1.13 3.28 -10.81
N ARG A 79 -1.14 2.82 -12.08
CA ARG A 79 -2.38 2.55 -12.81
C ARG A 79 -3.22 1.50 -12.11
N ARG A 80 -2.59 0.49 -11.50
CA ARG A 80 -3.30 -0.53 -10.72
C ARG A 80 -3.82 0.01 -9.38
N ARG A 81 -3.07 0.91 -8.72
CA ARG A 81 -3.58 1.63 -7.53
C ARG A 81 -4.78 2.51 -7.87
N GLN A 82 -4.76 3.16 -9.03
CA GLN A 82 -5.89 3.95 -9.52
C GLN A 82 -7.13 3.08 -9.77
N VAL A 83 -7.00 1.91 -10.40
CA VAL A 83 -8.13 0.97 -10.57
C VAL A 83 -8.80 0.61 -9.25
N VAL A 84 -8.02 0.37 -8.19
CA VAL A 84 -8.57 0.09 -6.85
C VAL A 84 -9.32 1.30 -6.30
N ARG A 85 -8.77 2.52 -6.44
CA ARG A 85 -9.45 3.76 -6.00
C ARG A 85 -10.75 3.99 -6.77
N ASP A 86 -10.72 3.90 -8.09
CA ASP A 86 -11.87 4.15 -8.96
C ASP A 86 -12.99 3.15 -8.69
N SER A 87 -12.65 1.87 -8.59
CA SER A 87 -13.62 0.80 -8.30
C SER A 87 -14.26 0.99 -6.92
N ALA A 88 -13.46 1.36 -5.92
CA ALA A 88 -13.97 1.65 -4.58
C ALA A 88 -14.88 2.89 -4.55
N SER A 89 -14.48 4.00 -5.19
CA SER A 89 -15.30 5.21 -5.29
C SER A 89 -16.61 4.96 -6.04
N ALA A 90 -16.58 4.18 -7.13
CA ALA A 90 -17.78 3.82 -7.87
C ALA A 90 -18.79 3.01 -7.03
N ARG A 91 -18.30 2.09 -6.18
CA ARG A 91 -19.16 1.28 -5.29
C ARG A 91 -19.59 2.03 -4.03
N PHE A 92 -18.77 2.95 -3.53
CA PHE A 92 -19.01 3.70 -2.31
C PHE A 92 -18.87 5.22 -2.56
N PRO A 93 -19.90 5.88 -3.13
CA PRO A 93 -19.84 7.30 -3.52
C PRO A 93 -19.48 8.26 -2.37
N ARG A 94 -19.71 7.84 -1.11
CA ARG A 94 -19.28 8.61 0.07
C ARG A 94 -17.76 8.84 0.13
N LEU A 95 -16.98 8.04 -0.58
CA LEU A 95 -15.52 8.21 -0.70
C LEU A 95 -15.13 9.51 -1.41
N ASP A 96 -16.00 10.10 -2.23
CA ASP A 96 -15.71 11.33 -2.97
C ASP A 96 -15.52 12.54 -2.04
N ARG A 97 -16.06 12.45 -0.82
CA ARG A 97 -15.82 13.45 0.23
C ARG A 97 -14.42 13.40 0.80
N TYR A 98 -13.65 12.33 0.57
CA TYR A 98 -12.32 12.17 1.16
C TYR A 98 -11.23 12.56 0.17
N VAL A 99 -10.41 13.53 0.54
CA VAL A 99 -9.34 14.05 -0.32
C VAL A 99 -8.44 12.90 -0.80
N ASN A 100 -8.22 12.84 -2.11
CA ASN A 100 -7.38 11.83 -2.78
C ASN A 100 -7.77 10.37 -2.47
N CYS A 101 -9.01 10.11 -2.06
CA CYS A 101 -9.48 8.80 -1.64
C CYS A 101 -8.57 8.16 -0.57
N TRP A 102 -8.10 8.99 0.38
CA TRP A 102 -7.16 8.55 1.42
C TRP A 102 -7.61 7.32 2.24
N PRO A 103 -8.92 7.07 2.50
CA PRO A 103 -9.31 5.87 3.22
C PRO A 103 -8.93 4.59 2.46
N VAL A 104 -9.13 4.58 1.14
CA VAL A 104 -8.76 3.44 0.29
C VAL A 104 -7.25 3.30 0.22
N ASN A 105 -6.51 4.42 0.10
CA ASN A 105 -5.05 4.40 0.15
C ASN A 105 -4.51 3.81 1.46
N ASP A 106 -5.14 4.12 2.59
CA ASP A 106 -4.72 3.60 3.88
C ASP A 106 -5.07 2.12 4.06
N ILE A 107 -6.22 1.66 3.54
CA ILE A 107 -6.54 0.23 3.51
C ILE A 107 -5.52 -0.54 2.66
N MET A 108 -5.17 -0.01 1.47
CA MET A 108 -4.12 -0.56 0.61
C MET A 108 -2.77 -0.62 1.35
N LEU A 109 -2.36 0.49 1.96
CA LEU A 109 -1.10 0.58 2.70
C LEU A 109 -1.03 -0.46 3.83
N MET A 110 -2.09 -0.55 4.65
CA MET A 110 -2.15 -1.50 5.76
C MET A 110 -2.09 -2.94 5.28
N ARG A 111 -2.86 -3.31 4.25
CA ARG A 111 -2.89 -4.67 3.71
C ARG A 111 -1.54 -5.06 3.12
N LEU A 112 -0.97 -4.22 2.24
CA LEU A 112 0.29 -4.49 1.56
C LEU A 112 1.49 -4.53 2.51
N LYS A 113 1.52 -3.68 3.55
CA LYS A 113 2.54 -3.74 4.61
C LYS A 113 2.58 -5.13 5.27
N ASN A 114 1.42 -5.71 5.53
CA ASN A 114 1.34 -7.03 6.14
C ASN A 114 1.65 -8.16 5.14
N THR A 115 1.07 -8.12 3.95
CA THR A 115 1.26 -9.21 2.97
C THR A 115 2.67 -9.26 2.41
N SER A 116 3.30 -8.10 2.13
CA SER A 116 4.68 -8.05 1.63
C SER A 116 5.67 -8.57 2.67
N ARG A 117 5.46 -8.22 3.95
CA ARG A 117 6.25 -8.79 5.05
C ARG A 117 6.11 -10.31 5.12
N THR A 118 4.89 -10.82 5.03
CA THR A 118 4.63 -12.27 5.04
C THR A 118 5.30 -12.96 3.84
N ALA A 119 5.22 -12.37 2.64
CA ALA A 119 5.87 -12.89 1.44
C ALA A 119 7.40 -12.95 1.59
N ARG A 120 8.02 -11.89 2.12
CA ARG A 120 9.47 -11.88 2.40
C ARG A 120 9.88 -13.00 3.36
N ILE A 121 9.15 -13.18 4.47
CA ILE A 121 9.42 -14.25 5.44
C ILE A 121 9.26 -15.63 4.79
N ALA A 122 8.26 -15.81 3.93
CA ALA A 122 8.06 -17.06 3.21
C ALA A 122 9.21 -17.34 2.23
N GLN A 123 9.70 -16.31 1.53
CA GLN A 123 10.83 -16.43 0.61
C GLN A 123 12.12 -16.78 1.37
N GLU A 124 12.42 -16.12 2.47
CA GLU A 124 13.58 -16.42 3.33
C GLU A 124 13.58 -17.88 3.80
N LYS A 125 12.40 -18.41 4.18
CA LYS A 125 12.25 -19.83 4.55
C LYS A 125 12.50 -20.78 3.38
N LEU A 126 11.99 -20.45 2.20
CA LEU A 126 12.19 -21.24 1.00
C LEU A 126 13.68 -21.28 0.60
N ASP A 127 14.35 -20.13 0.65
CA ASP A 127 15.77 -20.00 0.32
C ASP A 127 16.63 -20.79 1.32
N ALA A 128 16.32 -20.71 2.62
CA ALA A 128 16.98 -21.52 3.64
C ALA A 128 16.77 -23.03 3.41
N ALA A 129 15.55 -23.47 3.08
CA ALA A 129 15.28 -24.86 2.78
C ALA A 129 16.03 -25.36 1.53
N ASN A 130 16.13 -24.52 0.49
CA ASN A 130 16.89 -24.84 -0.72
C ASN A 130 18.40 -24.91 -0.45
N ALA A 131 18.94 -24.02 0.37
CA ALA A 131 20.34 -24.06 0.79
C ALA A 131 20.67 -25.36 1.55
N LEU A 132 19.79 -25.78 2.47
CA LEU A 132 19.95 -27.04 3.21
C LEU A 132 19.91 -28.27 2.29
N LYS A 133 19.02 -28.29 1.29
CA LYS A 133 18.97 -29.37 0.28
C LYS A 133 20.26 -29.43 -0.55
N LYS A 134 20.78 -28.27 -0.97
CA LYS A 134 22.03 -28.19 -1.74
C LYS A 134 23.23 -28.67 -0.91
N ALA A 135 23.31 -28.29 0.36
CA ALA A 135 24.38 -28.74 1.26
C ALA A 135 24.37 -30.27 1.45
N LYS A 136 23.18 -30.87 1.66
CA LYS A 136 23.03 -32.33 1.75
C LYS A 136 23.46 -33.04 0.46
N ALA A 137 23.00 -32.55 -0.70
CA ALA A 137 23.36 -33.13 -2.00
C ALA A 137 24.88 -33.06 -2.28
N GLY A 138 25.53 -31.95 -1.90
CA GLY A 138 26.99 -31.82 -1.99
C GLY A 138 27.72 -32.83 -1.12
N ASN A 139 27.27 -33.04 0.12
CA ASN A 139 27.86 -34.02 1.03
C ASN A 139 27.71 -35.45 0.52
N THR A 140 26.53 -35.83 0.00
CA THR A 140 26.32 -37.16 -0.59
C THR A 140 27.24 -37.43 -1.78
N LYS A 141 27.43 -36.45 -2.68
CA LYS A 141 28.35 -36.59 -3.81
C LYS A 141 29.81 -36.78 -3.36
N ALA A 142 30.23 -36.05 -2.32
CA ALA A 142 31.57 -36.19 -1.76
C ALA A 142 31.80 -37.57 -1.11
N SER A 143 30.80 -38.11 -0.40
CA SER A 143 30.89 -39.45 0.19
C SER A 143 30.97 -40.56 -0.86
N VAL A 144 30.20 -40.47 -1.95
CA VAL A 144 30.22 -41.48 -3.03
C VAL A 144 31.54 -41.45 -3.80
N ALA A 145 32.07 -40.27 -4.13
CA ALA A 145 33.36 -40.15 -4.81
C ALA A 145 34.51 -40.75 -3.98
N LYS A 146 34.48 -40.60 -2.65
CA LYS A 146 35.47 -41.18 -1.75
C LYS A 146 35.39 -42.72 -1.67
N ALA A 147 34.21 -43.31 -1.90
CA ALA A 147 34.01 -44.76 -1.89
C ALA A 147 34.50 -45.44 -3.17
N VAL A 148 34.43 -44.76 -4.33
CA VAL A 148 34.82 -45.33 -5.63
C VAL A 148 36.34 -45.28 -5.86
N GLY A 149 37.05 -44.31 -5.29
CA GLY A 149 38.50 -44.15 -5.49
C GLY A 149 39.41 -45.05 -4.64
N ASN A 150 38.86 -45.96 -3.84
CA ASN A 150 39.61 -46.74 -2.85
C ASN A 150 39.48 -48.27 -3.06
N SER A 151 39.13 -48.69 -4.29
CA SER A 151 39.05 -50.09 -4.74
C SER A 151 40.04 -50.37 -5.86
#